data_AF-A0A9D8Q3A4-F1
#
_entry.id   AF-A0A9D8Q3A4-F1
#
_cell.length_a   1.000
_cell.length_b   1.000
_cell.length_c   1.000
_cell.angle_alpha   90.00
_cell.angle_beta   90.00
_cell.angle_gamma   90.00
#
_symmetry.space_group_name_H-M   'P 1'
#
loop_
_entity.id
_entity.type
_entity.pdbx_description
1 polymer ?
#
loop_
_entity_poly.entity_id
_entity_poly.type
_entity_poly.pdbx_seq_one_letter_code
_entity_poly.pdbx_strand_id
1 'polypeptide(L)' 'MLPQEIIRKKREGDRLSREEIAFMVEGLTEGHVSEAQVGALAMAIFFRDMDRDEAVALTLAMRDS' A
#
# COMPACT_ATOMS: atom_id res chain seq x y z
N MET A 1 -9.36 -6.02 5.64
CA MET A 1 -9.27 -6.14 4.17
C MET A 1 -8.11 -7.07 3.87
N LEU A 2 -8.18 -7.90 2.83
CA LEU A 2 -7.06 -8.78 2.48
C LEU A 2 -5.99 -7.97 1.73
N PRO A 3 -4.68 -8.19 1.95
CA PRO A 3 -3.62 -7.48 1.20
C PRO A 3 -3.79 -7.59 -0.33
N GLN A 4 -4.30 -8.73 -0.80
CA GLN A 4 -4.58 -8.99 -2.21
C GLN A 4 -5.63 -8.03 -2.79
N GLU A 5 -6.60 -7.57 -1.99
CA GLU A 5 -7.63 -6.63 -2.43
C GLU A 5 -7.05 -5.22 -2.64
N ILE A 6 -6.13 -4.80 -1.76
CA ILE A 6 -5.43 -3.51 -1.86
C ILE A 6 -4.53 -3.49 -3.09
N ILE A 7 -3.77 -4.57 -3.30
CA ILE A 7 -2.93 -4.73 -4.50
C ILE A 7 -3.79 -4.73 -5.78
N ARG A 8 -4.91 -5.46 -5.78
CA ARG A 8 -5.85 -5.49 -6.92
C ARG A 8 -6.39 -4.09 -7.23
N LYS A 9 -6.85 -3.38 -6.20
CA LYS A 9 -7.38 -2.02 -6.30
C LYS A 9 -6.35 -1.09 -6.95
N LYS A 10 -5.13 -1.04 -6.40
CA LYS A 10 -4.08 -0.19 -6.99
C LYS A 10 -3.72 -0.60 -8.41
N ARG A 11 -3.63 -1.89 -8.71
CA ARG A 11 -3.34 -2.42 -10.06
C ARG A 11 -4.40 -2.00 -11.09
N GLU A 12 -5.66 -1.92 -10.69
CA GLU A 12 -6.77 -1.44 -11.53
C GLU A 12 -6.74 0.08 -11.76
N GLY A 13 -5.90 0.81 -11.02
CA GLY A 13 -5.73 2.27 -11.12
C GLY A 13 -6.59 3.03 -10.11
N ASP A 14 -7.25 2.34 -9.20
CA ASP A 14 -8.02 2.97 -8.13
C ASP A 14 -7.09 3.54 -7.06
N ARG A 15 -7.57 4.62 -6.44
CA ARG A 15 -6.89 5.33 -5.37
C ARG A 15 -7.01 4.56 -4.05
N LEU A 16 -5.89 4.41 -3.34
CA LEU A 16 -5.87 3.81 -2.01
C LEU A 16 -6.29 4.82 -0.94
N SER A 17 -7.01 4.34 0.07
CA SER A 17 -7.32 5.13 1.26
C SER A 17 -6.12 5.17 2.20
N ARG A 18 -6.13 6.12 3.14
CA ARG A 18 -5.10 6.22 4.17
C ARG A 18 -5.03 4.95 5.02
N GLU A 19 -6.18 4.38 5.35
CA GLU A 19 -6.33 3.16 6.16
C GLU A 19 -5.79 1.94 5.41
N GLU A 20 -6.02 1.84 4.10
CA GLU A 20 -5.48 0.77 3.26
C GLU A 20 -3.94 0.85 3.19
N ILE A 21 -3.39 2.06 3.07
CA ILE A 21 -1.94 2.28 3.07
C ILE A 21 -1.34 1.95 4.44
N ALA A 22 -1.94 2.44 5.53
CA ALA A 22 -1.49 2.15 6.89
C ALA A 22 -1.50 0.64 7.17
N PHE A 23 -2.57 -0.06 6.80
CA PHE A 23 -2.66 -1.52 6.92
C PHE A 23 -1.52 -2.26 6.21
N MET A 24 -1.12 -1.82 5.01
CA MET A 24 -0.01 -2.45 4.29
C MET A 24 1.35 -2.18 4.95
N VAL A 25 1.54 -0.99 5.53
CA VAL A 25 2.79 -0.62 6.23
C VAL A 25 2.89 -1.33 7.58
N GLU A 26 1.86 -1.27 8.41
CA GLU A 26 1.78 -1.98 9.70
C GLU A 26 1.93 -3.50 9.49
N GLY A 27 1.25 -4.03 8.46
CA GLY A 27 1.33 -5.43 8.13
C GLY A 27 2.74 -5.87 7.69
N LEU A 28 3.53 -4.99 7.07
CA LEU A 28 4.94 -5.27 6.77
C LEU A 28 5.79 -5.29 8.04
N THR A 29 5.61 -4.34 8.95
CA THR A 29 6.38 -4.28 10.21
C THR A 29 6.04 -5.42 11.17
N GLU A 30 4.79 -5.86 11.21
CA GLU A 30 4.33 -6.94 12.09
C GLU A 30 4.47 -8.34 11.46
N GLY A 31 4.87 -8.43 10.19
CA GLY A 31 5.03 -9.71 9.46
C GLY A 31 3.74 -10.35 8.97
N HIS A 32 2.62 -9.62 8.99
CA HIS A 32 1.33 -10.07 8.46
C HIS A 32 1.22 -9.96 6.93
N VAL A 33 2.05 -9.11 6.31
CA VAL A 33 2.18 -8.93 4.86
C VAL A 33 3.53 -9.48 4.41
N SER A 34 3.53 -10.37 3.42
CA SER A 34 4.76 -10.97 2.91
C SER A 34 5.54 -10.01 2.01
N GLU A 35 6.85 -10.21 1.91
CA GLU A 35 7.72 -9.45 0.99
C GLU A 35 7.21 -9.52 -0.46
N ALA A 36 6.65 -10.67 -0.87
CA ALA A 36 6.08 -10.84 -2.20
C ALA A 36 4.84 -9.94 -2.41
N GLN A 37 4.02 -9.75 -1.39
CA GLN A 37 2.86 -8.85 -1.44
C GLN A 37 3.30 -7.39 -1.48
N VAL A 38 4.33 -7.01 -0.71
CA VAL A 38 4.91 -5.67 -0.76
C VAL A 38 5.52 -5.39 -2.13
N GLY A 39 6.27 -6.33 -2.71
CA GLY A 39 6.81 -6.22 -4.06
C GLY A 39 5.71 -6.07 -5.12
N ALA A 40 4.61 -6.81 -4.98
CA ALA A 40 3.47 -6.70 -5.86
C ALA A 40 2.77 -5.33 -5.75
N LEU A 41 2.62 -4.79 -4.54
CA LEU A 41 2.08 -3.44 -4.32
C LEU A 41 3.00 -2.38 -4.92
N ALA A 42 4.31 -2.48 -4.69
CA ALA A 42 5.29 -1.55 -5.24
C ALA A 42 5.26 -1.53 -6.77
N MET A 43 5.13 -2.70 -7.41
CA MET A 43 5.00 -2.78 -8.87
C MET A 43 3.68 -2.18 -9.36
N ALA A 44 2.57 -2.40 -8.63
CA ALA A 44 1.29 -1.77 -8.96
C ALA A 44 1.36 -0.24 -8.88
N ILE A 45 1.99 0.30 -7.83
CA ILE A 45 2.24 1.74 -7.66
C ILE A 45 3.12 2.27 -8.80
N PHE A 46 4.21 1.57 -9.13
CA PHE A 46 5.10 1.98 -10.22
C PHE A 46 4.37 2.19 -11.56
N PHE A 47 3.44 1.30 -11.89
CA PHE A 47 2.67 1.40 -13.14
C PHE A 47 1.46 2.35 -13.08
N ARG A 48 0.92 2.63 -11.89
CA ARG A 48 -0.33 3.40 -11.71
C ARG A 48 -0.15 4.75 -11.05
N ASP A 49 1.08 5.07 -10.66
CA ASP A 49 1.47 6.23 -9.87
C ASP A 49 0.77 6.28 -8.50
N MET A 50 1.13 7.23 -7.66
CA MET A 50 0.37 7.64 -6.49
C MET A 50 -0.01 9.10 -6.63
N ASP A 51 -1.25 9.44 -6.28
CA ASP A 51 -1.57 10.84 -6.11
C ASP A 51 -0.90 11.42 -4.85
N ARG A 52 -1.01 12.74 -4.70
CA ARG A 52 -0.37 13.44 -3.58
C ARG A 52 -0.88 12.99 -2.22
N ASP A 53 -2.16 12.67 -2.08
CA ASP A 53 -2.73 12.26 -0.80
C ASP A 53 -2.26 10.84 -0.44
N GLU A 54 -2.19 9.95 -1.43
CA GLU A 54 -1.61 8.61 -1.29
C GLU A 54 -0.14 8.68 -0.87
N ALA A 55 0.67 9.52 -1.52
CA ALA A 55 2.09 9.68 -1.19
C ALA A 55 2.29 10.26 0.24
N VAL A 56 1.45 11.22 0.63
CA VAL A 56 1.46 11.77 2.00
C VAL A 56 1.04 10.69 3.01
N ALA A 57 0.00 9.92 2.72
CA ALA A 57 -0.44 8.83 3.59
C ALA A 57 0.65 7.76 3.77
N LEU A 58 1.34 7.38 2.70
CA LEU A 58 2.47 6.44 2.76
C LEU A 58 3.60 6.98 3.61
N THR A 59 3.98 8.25 3.40
CA THR A 59 5.05 8.89 4.18
C THR A 59 4.72 8.94 5.67
N LEU A 60 3.47 9.27 6.03
CA LEU A 60 3.03 9.33 7.42
C LEU A 60 2.97 7.93 8.04
N ALA A 61 2.43 6.95 7.32
CA ALA A 61 2.39 5.56 7.79
C ALA A 61 3.80 5.02 8.06
N MET A 62 4.77 5.26 7.16
CA MET A 62 6.17 4.84 7.36
C MET A 62 6.88 5.59 8.50
N ARG A 63 6.48 6.82 8.81
CA ARG A 63 7.03 7.58 9.95
C ARG A 63 6.52 7.05 11.28
N ASP A 64 5.26 6.61 11.30
CA ASP A 64 4.53 6.22 12.50
C ASP A 64 4.55 4.69 12.76
N SER A 65 5.28 3.92 11.94
CA SER A 65 5.42 2.46 12.01
C SER A 65 6.50 1.96 12.95
#